data_AF-A0A533U6N1-F1
#
_entry.id   AF-A0A533U6N1-F1
#
_cell.length_a   1.000
_cell.length_b   1.000
_cell.length_c   1.000
_cell.angle_alpha   90.00
_cell.angle_beta   90.00
_cell.angle_gamma   90.00
#
_symmetry.space_group_name_H-M   'P 1'
#
loop_
_entity.id
_entity.type
_entity.pdbx_description
1 polymer ?
#
loop_
_entity_poly.entity_id
_entity_poly.type
_entity_poly.pdbx_seq_one_letter_code
_entity_poly.pdbx_strand_id
1 'polypeptide(L)'
;MNDISQYLDKTLESIKMSEENNITMGGKGTIEISETTSVAGHNAQKIVYTELGVNNDRFKKMEVDILAYNREYKLTYDTASTEHYQKYLSTVEKMISTFKISEPTFEEITC
;
A
#
# COMPACT_ATOMS: atom_id res chain seq x y z
N MET A 1 3.20 4.19 -9.02
CA MET A 1 2.16 3.54 -9.84
C MET A 1 2.88 2.68 -10.84
N ASN A 2 2.72 1.37 -10.71
CA ASN A 2 3.44 0.41 -11.54
C ASN A 2 2.46 -0.15 -12.58
N ASP A 3 2.89 -0.14 -13.84
CA ASP A 3 2.19 -0.90 -14.88
C ASP A 3 2.45 -2.38 -14.62
N ILE A 4 1.38 -3.14 -14.35
CA ILE A 4 1.49 -4.55 -14.03
C ILE A 4 1.07 -5.44 -15.21
N SER A 5 0.86 -4.88 -16.40
CA SER A 5 0.42 -5.60 -17.60
C SER A 5 1.30 -6.81 -17.94
N GLN A 6 2.59 -6.75 -17.61
CA GLN A 6 3.59 -7.75 -17.97
C GLN A 6 3.71 -8.92 -16.96
N TYR A 7 3.17 -8.78 -15.75
CA TYR A 7 3.28 -9.85 -14.74
C TYR A 7 2.28 -10.98 -15.01
N LEU A 8 2.70 -12.23 -14.78
CA LEU A 8 1.83 -13.40 -14.94
C LEU A 8 0.76 -13.49 -13.85
N ASP A 9 1.11 -13.13 -12.61
CA ASP A 9 0.20 -13.10 -11.47
C ASP A 9 0.09 -11.67 -10.93
N LYS A 10 -1.11 -11.10 -11.06
CA LYS A 10 -1.47 -9.73 -10.68
C LYS A 10 -2.52 -9.73 -9.58
N THR A 11 -2.70 -10.86 -8.89
CA THR A 11 -3.73 -10.99 -7.87
C THR A 11 -3.38 -10.16 -6.65
N LEU A 12 -4.39 -9.79 -5.89
CA LEU A 12 -4.16 -9.10 -4.63
C LEU A 12 -3.37 -9.97 -3.64
N GLU A 13 -3.54 -11.30 -3.71
CA GLU A 13 -2.80 -12.24 -2.88
C GLU A 13 -1.31 -12.28 -3.25
N SER A 14 -0.95 -12.22 -4.53
CA SER A 14 0.46 -12.19 -4.94
C SER A 14 1.17 -10.92 -4.47
N ILE A 15 0.49 -9.77 -4.55
CA ILE A 15 0.98 -8.49 -4.03
C ILE A 15 1.14 -8.57 -2.51
N LYS A 16 0.09 -8.99 -1.81
CA LYS A 16 0.12 -9.18 -0.35
C LYS A 16 1.32 -10.04 0.08
N MET A 17 1.50 -11.22 -0.53
CA MET A 17 2.62 -12.11 -0.19
C MET A 17 3.98 -11.45 -0.43
N SER A 18 4.13 -10.72 -1.54
CA SER A 18 5.36 -9.98 -1.85
C SER A 18 5.65 -8.90 -0.79
N GLU A 19 4.66 -8.09 -0.43
CA GLU A 19 4.84 -7.01 0.54
C GLU A 19 5.06 -7.53 1.96
N GLU A 20 4.30 -8.52 2.40
CA GLU A 20 4.52 -9.16 3.70
C GLU A 20 5.93 -9.76 3.79
N ASN A 21 6.43 -10.37 2.71
CA ASN A 21 7.80 -10.85 2.65
C ASN A 21 8.80 -9.67 2.72
N ASN A 22 8.61 -8.60 1.95
CA ASN A 22 9.48 -7.42 1.98
C ASN A 22 9.57 -6.79 3.38
N ILE A 23 8.43 -6.68 4.08
CA ILE A 23 8.33 -6.12 5.43
C ILE A 23 9.05 -7.02 6.44
N THR A 24 8.85 -8.33 6.38
CA THR A 24 9.34 -9.26 7.41
C THR A 24 10.75 -9.79 7.14
N MET A 25 11.26 -9.67 5.91
CA MET A 25 12.56 -10.21 5.52
C MET A 25 13.69 -9.66 6.40
N GLY A 26 14.50 -10.58 6.95
CA GLY A 26 15.59 -10.24 7.86
C GLY A 26 15.14 -9.78 9.25
N GLY A 27 13.88 -10.02 9.63
CA GLY A 27 13.33 -9.66 10.96
C GLY A 27 13.12 -8.16 11.17
N LYS A 28 13.08 -7.39 10.09
CA LYS A 28 13.03 -5.92 10.13
C LYS A 28 11.65 -5.38 10.50
N GLY A 29 10.59 -6.08 10.09
CA GLY A 29 9.21 -5.66 10.33
C GLY A 29 8.37 -6.70 11.05
N THR A 30 7.27 -6.23 11.64
CA THR A 30 6.22 -7.06 12.24
C THR A 30 4.87 -6.56 11.76
N ILE A 31 4.13 -7.44 11.10
CA ILE A 31 2.79 -7.16 10.60
C ILE A 31 1.81 -7.17 11.78
N GLU A 32 0.99 -6.12 11.88
CA GLU A 32 -0.08 -5.99 12.87
C GLU A 32 -1.45 -6.24 12.24
N ILE A 33 -1.67 -5.77 11.01
CA ILE A 33 -2.91 -5.95 10.24
C ILE A 33 -2.52 -6.30 8.81
N SER A 34 -3.22 -7.27 8.23
CA SER A 34 -3.18 -7.57 6.80
C SER A 34 -4.58 -7.98 6.37
N GLU A 35 -5.27 -7.12 5.64
CA GLU A 35 -6.66 -7.34 5.26
C GLU A 35 -7.00 -6.77 3.87
N THR A 36 -7.95 -7.41 3.20
CA THR A 36 -8.53 -6.89 1.97
C THR A 36 -9.55 -5.79 2.31
N THR A 37 -9.53 -4.72 1.53
CA THR A 37 -10.43 -3.58 1.64
C THR A 37 -10.85 -3.08 0.25
N SER A 38 -11.56 -1.97 0.17
CA SER A 38 -11.85 -1.28 -1.07
C SER A 38 -11.49 0.20 -0.98
N VAL A 39 -10.81 0.70 -2.02
CA VAL A 39 -10.49 2.12 -2.19
C VAL A 39 -10.95 2.54 -3.57
N ALA A 40 -11.69 3.65 -3.64
CA ALA A 40 -12.23 4.18 -4.91
C ALA A 40 -13.05 3.15 -5.73
N GLY A 41 -13.68 2.17 -5.09
CA GLY A 41 -14.45 1.10 -5.77
C GLY A 41 -13.61 -0.05 -6.33
N HIS A 42 -12.31 -0.06 -6.08
CA HIS A 42 -11.39 -1.12 -6.49
C HIS A 42 -10.96 -1.97 -5.29
N ASN A 43 -10.55 -3.22 -5.56
CA ASN A 43 -9.99 -4.10 -4.53
C ASN A 43 -8.63 -3.57 -4.10
N ALA A 44 -8.39 -3.59 -2.79
CA ALA A 44 -7.13 -3.13 -2.21
C ALA A 44 -6.69 -4.02 -1.05
N GLN A 45 -5.39 -4.06 -0.80
CA GLN A 45 -4.77 -4.76 0.31
C GLN A 45 -4.23 -3.71 1.27
N LYS A 46 -4.68 -3.72 2.52
CA LYS A 46 -4.16 -2.87 3.58
C LYS A 46 -3.23 -3.69 4.47
N ILE A 47 -2.01 -3.21 4.66
CA ILE A 47 -1.05 -3.78 5.61
C ILE A 47 -0.65 -2.69 6.60
N VAL A 48 -0.80 -2.95 7.89
CA VAL A 48 -0.27 -2.10 8.96
C VAL A 48 0.82 -2.89 9.66
N TYR A 49 1.99 -2.29 9.82
CA TYR A 49 3.15 -2.96 10.36
C TYR A 49 4.04 -2.01 11.14
N THR A 50 4.97 -2.57 11.91
CA THR A 50 6.08 -1.82 12.49
C THR A 50 7.39 -2.22 11.84
N GLU A 51 8.29 -1.27 11.64
CA GLU A 51 9.64 -1.47 11.09
C GLU A 51 10.70 -0.94 12.05
N LEU A 52 11.82 -1.65 12.16
CA LEU A 52 13.03 -1.19 12.86
C LEU A 52 13.72 -0.08 12.06
N GLY A 53 13.82 1.11 12.64
CA GLY A 53 14.68 2.17 12.11
C GLY A 53 16.10 2.11 12.66
N VAL A 54 16.91 3.09 12.24
CA VAL A 54 18.36 3.13 12.46
C VAL A 54 18.78 3.07 13.93
N ASN A 55 17.95 3.58 14.84
CA ASN A 55 18.23 3.65 16.28
C ASN A 55 17.59 2.50 17.09
N ASN A 56 17.15 1.41 16.44
CA ASN A 56 16.31 0.35 17.01
C ASN A 56 14.92 0.79 17.47
N ASP A 57 14.51 2.03 17.17
CA ASP A 57 13.13 2.47 17.32
C ASP A 57 12.23 1.72 16.34
N ARG A 58 11.02 1.38 16.78
CA ARG A 58 10.00 0.77 15.91
C ARG A 58 9.02 1.83 15.44
N PHE A 59 8.95 2.02 14.13
CA PHE A 59 8.05 2.98 13.50
C PHE A 59 6.85 2.26 12.92
N LYS A 60 5.65 2.74 13.25
CA LYS A 60 4.40 2.21 12.71
C LYS A 60 4.11 2.82 11.33
N LYS A 61 3.76 1.95 10.38
CA LYS A 61 3.49 2.29 8.98
C LYS A 61 2.21 1.63 8.50
N MET A 62 1.63 2.17 7.45
CA MET A 62 0.52 1.57 6.72
C MET A 62 0.78 1.65 5.22
N GLU A 63 0.58 0.53 4.54
CA GLU A 63 0.57 0.43 3.08
C GLU A 63 -0.82 0.00 2.61
N VAL A 64 -1.28 0.61 1.52
CA VAL A 64 -2.51 0.24 0.84
C VAL A 64 -2.22 0.08 -0.65
N ASP A 65 -2.26 -1.15 -1.13
CA ASP A 65 -2.05 -1.51 -2.53
C ASP A 65 -3.38 -1.70 -3.23
N ILE A 66 -3.61 -0.94 -4.30
CA ILE A 66 -4.88 -0.87 -5.01
C ILE A 66 -4.67 -1.35 -6.44
N LEU A 67 -5.51 -2.29 -6.87
CA LEU A 67 -5.50 -2.82 -8.23
C LEU A 67 -6.60 -2.18 -9.07
N ALA A 68 -6.21 -1.36 -10.04
CA ALA A 68 -7.16 -0.69 -10.94
C ALA A 68 -6.56 -0.54 -12.36
N TYR A 69 -7.36 -0.82 -13.39
CA TYR A 69 -6.98 -0.60 -14.80
C TYR A 69 -5.64 -1.21 -15.21
N ASN A 70 -5.35 -2.46 -14.80
CA ASN A 70 -4.06 -3.14 -15.02
C ASN A 70 -2.84 -2.40 -14.44
N ARG A 71 -3.06 -1.62 -13.37
CA ARG A 71 -2.02 -0.88 -12.64
C ARG A 71 -2.15 -1.14 -11.14
N GLU A 72 -1.01 -1.11 -10.49
CA GLU A 72 -0.89 -1.11 -9.03
C GLU A 72 -0.62 0.31 -8.54
N TYR A 73 -1.45 0.78 -7.61
CA TYR A 73 -1.30 2.04 -6.90
C TYR A 73 -0.99 1.74 -5.44
N LYS A 74 0.13 2.26 -4.94
CA LYS A 74 0.54 2.10 -3.55
C LYS A 74 0.38 3.42 -2.81
N LEU A 75 -0.37 3.42 -1.71
CA LEU A 75 -0.44 4.52 -0.75
C LEU A 75 0.35 4.12 0.49
N THR A 76 1.35 4.92 0.85
CA THR A 76 2.18 4.68 2.04
C THR A 76 1.97 5.80 3.04
N TYR A 77 1.66 5.43 4.27
CA TYR A 77 1.63 6.31 5.42
C TYR A 77 2.79 5.98 6.36
N ASP A 78 3.78 6.87 6.35
CA ASP A 78 5.02 6.77 7.12
C ASP A 78 5.18 8.02 7.99
N THR A 79 5.51 7.83 9.27
CA THR A 79 5.64 8.92 10.23
C THR A 79 6.86 8.74 11.12
N ALA A 80 7.36 9.85 11.66
CA ALA A 80 8.54 9.86 12.51
C ALA A 80 8.35 9.21 13.90
N SER A 81 7.14 8.84 14.31
CA SER A 81 6.88 8.15 15.59
C SER A 81 5.49 7.52 15.61
N THR A 82 5.29 6.51 16.47
CA THR A 82 3.97 5.90 16.70
C THR A 82 2.94 6.91 17.21
N GLU A 83 3.37 7.91 17.99
CA GLU A 83 2.49 8.99 18.45
C GLU A 83 1.98 9.85 17.29
N HIS A 84 2.87 10.22 16.36
CA HIS A 84 2.47 10.93 15.13
C HIS A 84 1.60 10.06 14.24
N TYR A 85 1.91 8.77 14.12
CA TYR A 85 1.07 7.82 13.39
C TYR A 85 -0.37 7.88 13.90
N GLN A 86 -0.57 7.73 15.21
CA GLN A 86 -1.90 7.73 15.82
C GLN A 86 -2.59 9.09 15.71
N LYS A 87 -1.84 10.19 15.90
CA LYS A 87 -2.36 11.55 15.83
C LYS A 87 -3.00 11.86 14.47
N TYR A 88 -2.38 11.43 13.37
CA TYR A 88 -2.86 11.75 12.02
C TYR A 88 -3.60 10.61 11.31
N LEU A 89 -3.70 9.42 11.94
CA LEU A 89 -4.34 8.24 11.33
C LEU A 89 -5.74 8.55 10.78
N SER A 90 -6.61 9.16 11.59
CA SER A 90 -7.98 9.49 11.17
C SER A 90 -8.04 10.46 9.98
N THR A 91 -7.06 11.36 9.89
CA THR A 91 -6.95 12.29 8.76
C THR A 91 -6.53 11.55 7.50
N VAL A 92 -5.54 10.66 7.60
CA VAL A 92 -5.07 9.83 6.48
C VAL A 92 -6.17 8.88 6.01
N GLU A 93 -6.89 8.22 6.91
CA GLU A 93 -8.03 7.37 6.55
C GLU A 93 -9.12 8.16 5.83
N LYS A 94 -9.37 9.42 6.23
CA LYS A 94 -10.27 10.32 5.51
C LYS A 94 -9.72 10.69 4.12
N MET A 95 -8.41 10.90 3.97
CA MET A 95 -7.81 11.15 2.66
C MET A 95 -7.99 9.94 1.73
N ILE A 96 -7.74 8.73 2.24
CA ILE A 96 -7.92 7.47 1.49
C ILE A 96 -9.37 7.29 1.08
N SER A 97 -10.34 7.59 1.95
CA SER A 97 -11.77 7.46 1.60
C SER A 97 -12.25 8.46 0.54
N THR A 98 -11.55 9.59 0.39
CA THR A 98 -11.82 10.57 -0.67
C THR A 98 -11.07 10.30 -1.97
N PHE A 99 -10.23 9.27 -2.01
CA PHE A 99 -9.43 8.95 -3.18
C PHE A 99 -10.31 8.54 -4.35
N LYS A 100 -9.93 8.99 -5.56
CA LYS A 100 -10.59 8.63 -6.82
C LYS A 100 -9.52 8.18 -7.79
N ILE A 101 -9.78 7.09 -8.50
CA ILE A 101 -8.92 6.58 -9.57
C ILE A 101 -9.70 6.72 -10.86
N SER A 102 -9.16 7.48 -11.80
CA SER A 102 -9.75 7.65 -13.13
C SER A 102 -9.18 6.61 -14.09
N GLU A 103 -10.02 6.12 -15.00
CA GLU A 103 -9.56 5.28 -16.09
C GLU A 103 -8.52 6.04 -16.93
N PRO A 104 -7.36 5.44 -17.21
CA PRO A 104 -6.35 6.09 -18.03
C PRO A 104 -6.85 6.25 -19.48
N THR A 105 -6.93 7.49 -19.96
CA THR A 105 -7.16 7.79 -21.38
C THR A 105 -5.82 7.82 -22.10
N PHE A 106 -5.29 6.68 -22.52
CA PHE A 106 -4.15 6.68 -23.44
C PHE A 106 -4.69 6.79 -24.86
N GLU A 107 -4.55 7.96 -25.49
CA GLU A 107 -4.47 7.98 -26.94
C GLU A 107 -3.20 7.18 -27.30
N GLU A 108 -3.37 6.03 -27.96
CA GLU A 108 -2.25 5.28 -28.51
C GLU A 108 -1.45 6.22 -29.40
N ILE A 109 -0.20 6.53 -29.01
CA ILE A 109 0.76 7.12 -29.95
C ILE A 109 1.11 5.98 -30.91
N THR A 110 0.36 5.88 -32.01
CA THR A 110 0.78 5.10 -33.17
C THR A 110 2.04 5.76 -33.74
N CYS A 111 3.20 5.17 -33.48
CA CYS A 111 4.45 5.48 -34.18
C CYS A 111 4.44 4.86 -35.59
#